data_AF-A0A929II41-F1
#
_entry.id   AF-A0A929II41-F1
#
_cell.length_a   1.000
_cell.length_b   1.000
_cell.length_c   1.000
_cell.angle_alpha   90.00
_cell.angle_beta   90.00
_cell.angle_gamma   90.00
#
_symmetry.space_group_name_H-M   'P 1'
#
loop_
_entity.id
_entity.type
_entity.pdbx_description
1 polymer ?
#
loop_
_entity_poly.entity_id
_entity_poly.type
_entity_poly.pdbx_seq_one_letter_code
_entity_poly.pdbx_strand_id
1 'polypeptide(L)' 'LKGWFTFEYEGYGEVTLRPGSCVHQPPGIRHREIAHSDDAELIEITLPAEFETQTCDAP' A
#
# COMPACT_ATOMS: atom_id res chain seq x y z
N LEU A 1 -12.26 -6.67 1.15
CA LEU A 1 -12.40 -5.62 0.10
C LEU A 1 -13.52 -4.68 0.50
N LYS A 2 -13.22 -3.76 1.41
CA LYS A 2 -14.16 -2.75 1.90
C LYS A 2 -13.37 -1.48 2.22
N GLY A 3 -14.09 -0.38 2.41
CA GLY A 3 -13.47 0.88 2.76
C GLY A 3 -12.52 1.43 1.71
N TRP A 4 -11.52 2.18 2.17
CA TRP A 4 -10.50 2.79 1.33
C TRP A 4 -9.17 2.92 2.06
N PHE A 5 -8.09 3.03 1.27
CA PHE A 5 -6.73 3.31 1.74
C PHE A 5 -6.13 4.39 0.86
N THR A 6 -5.36 5.32 1.42
CA THR A 6 -4.50 6.23 0.67
C THR A 6 -3.05 5.87 0.98
N PHE A 7 -2.29 5.55 -0.05
CA PHE A 7 -0.84 5.32 0.03
C PHE A 7 -0.11 6.41 -0.73
N GLU A 8 1.10 6.72 -0.31
CA GLU A 8 2.06 7.50 -1.10
C GLU A 8 3.17 6.56 -1.60
N TYR A 9 3.49 6.65 -2.89
CA TYR A 9 4.50 5.83 -3.56
C TYR A 9 5.58 6.71 -4.20
N GLU A 10 6.84 6.29 -4.07
CA GLU A 10 7.99 6.99 -4.67
C GLU A 10 7.79 7.19 -6.18
N GLY A 11 7.82 8.45 -6.62
CA GLY A 11 7.64 8.82 -8.02
C GLY A 11 6.21 8.78 -8.56
N TYR A 12 5.22 8.36 -7.76
CA TYR A 12 3.81 8.34 -8.15
C TYR A 12 2.91 9.23 -7.28
N GLY A 13 3.39 9.65 -6.11
CA GLY A 13 2.62 10.47 -5.17
C GLY A 13 1.49 9.69 -4.49
N GLU A 14 0.46 10.39 -4.05
CA GLU A 14 -0.68 9.79 -3.34
C GLU A 14 -1.66 9.08 -4.28
N VAL A 15 -2.07 7.88 -3.87
CA VAL A 15 -3.03 7.03 -4.58
C VAL A 15 -4.07 6.51 -3.58
N THR A 16 -5.35 6.84 -3.80
CA THR A 16 -6.45 6.30 -3.00
C THR A 16 -7.07 5.07 -3.67
N LEU A 17 -7.06 3.96 -2.95
CA LEU A 17 -7.67 2.69 -3.33
C LEU A 17 -9.11 2.63 -2.82
N ARG A 18 -10.01 2.13 -3.67
CA ARG A 18 -11.43 1.89 -3.37
C ARG A 18 -11.74 0.40 -3.60
N PRO A 19 -12.91 -0.11 -3.20
CA PRO A 19 -13.25 -1.50 -3.44
C PRO A 19 -13.16 -1.84 -4.95
N GLY A 20 -12.39 -2.88 -5.28
CA GLY A 20 -12.09 -3.28 -6.65
C GLY A 20 -10.79 -2.72 -7.23
N SER A 21 -10.14 -1.76 -6.56
CA SER A 21 -8.78 -1.33 -6.91
C SER A 21 -7.76 -2.44 -6.69
N CYS A 22 -6.70 -2.44 -7.51
CA CYS A 22 -5.53 -3.30 -7.36
C CYS A 22 -4.27 -2.48 -7.61
N VAL A 23 -3.26 -2.65 -6.77
CA VAL A 23 -1.94 -2.04 -6.94
C VAL A 23 -0.90 -3.14 -6.95
N HIS A 24 0.00 -3.08 -7.92
CA HIS A 24 1.23 -3.84 -7.89
C HIS A 24 2.33 -2.95 -7.31
N GLN A 25 2.95 -3.39 -6.21
CA GLN A 25 4.11 -2.75 -5.62
C GLN A 25 5.37 -3.45 -6.14
N PRO A 26 6.21 -2.80 -6.96
CA PRO A 26 7.49 -3.36 -7.39
C PRO A 26 8.39 -3.66 -6.18
N PRO A 27 9.28 -4.68 -6.25
CA PRO A 27 10.18 -4.99 -5.15
C PRO A 27 10.98 -3.78 -4.67
N GLY A 28 10.91 -3.49 -3.37
CA GLY A 28 11.67 -2.41 -2.74
C GLY A 28 11.14 -0.99 -2.98
N ILE A 29 9.96 -0.82 -3.61
CA ILE A 29 9.37 0.51 -3.77
C ILE A 29 9.14 1.18 -2.40
N ARG A 30 9.68 2.39 -2.21
CA ARG A 30 9.38 3.17 -1.01
C ARG A 30 7.93 3.62 -1.06
N HIS A 31 7.20 3.32 0.00
CA HIS A 31 5.81 3.70 0.14
C HIS A 31 5.43 3.85 1.61
N ARG A 32 4.36 4.60 1.86
CA ARG A 32 3.74 4.68 3.18
C ARG A 32 2.23 4.75 3.08
N GLU A 33 1.57 4.22 4.09
CA GLU A 33 0.14 4.43 4.28
C GLU A 33 -0.10 5.82 4.89
N ILE A 34 -1.00 6.59 4.30
CA ILE A 34 -1.35 7.95 4.75
C ILE A 34 -2.61 7.91 5.62
N ALA A 35 -3.64 7.19 5.18
CA ALA A 35 -4.91 7.06 5.88
C ALA A 35 -5.74 5.88 5.34
N HIS A 36 -6.71 5.44 6.13
CA HIS A 36 -7.73 4.46 5.75
C HIS A 36 -9.09 4.80 6.37
N SER A 37 -10.18 4.20 5.87
CA SER A 37 -11.48 4.24 6.56
C SER A 37 -11.59 3.22 7.69
N ASP A 38 -12.47 3.49 8.65
CA ASP A 38 -12.74 2.61 9.79
C ASP A 38 -13.15 1.16 9.39
N ASP A 39 -13.71 0.97 8.20
CA ASP A 39 -14.17 -0.32 7.67
C ASP A 39 -13.21 -0.96 6.65
N ALA A 40 -11.96 -0.46 6.60
CA ALA A 40 -11.02 -0.85 5.56
C ALA A 40 -10.58 -2.32 5.69
N GLU A 41 -10.66 -3.03 4.56
CA GLU A 41 -10.29 -4.46 4.46
C GLU A 41 -9.60 -4.71 3.12
N LEU A 42 -8.31 -5.05 3.16
CA LEU A 42 -7.47 -5.33 1.99
C LEU A 42 -7.04 -6.80 1.94
N ILE A 43 -6.67 -7.27 0.74
CA ILE A 43 -6.00 -8.56 0.55
C ILE A 43 -4.59 -8.24 0.04
N GLU A 44 -3.58 -8.67 0.79
CA GLU A 44 -2.18 -8.57 0.40
C GLU A 44 -1.71 -9.95 -0.10
N ILE A 45 -1.04 -9.95 -1.26
CA ILE A 45 -0.45 -11.16 -1.84
C ILE A 45 1.03 -10.87 -2.05
N THR A 46 1.88 -11.56 -1.29
CA THR A 46 3.33 -11.37 -1.30
C THR A 46 4.06 -12.64 -1.72
N LEU A 47 5.26 -12.44 -2.29
CA LEU A 47 6.22 -13.52 -2.55
C LEU A 47 7.63 -12.97 -2.32
N PRO A 48 8.42 -13.53 -1.39
CA PRO A 48 8.08 -14.62 -0.45
C PRO A 48 6.92 -14.26 0.50
N ALA A 49 6.31 -15.29 1.11
CA ALA A 49 5.25 -15.09 2.09
C ALA A 49 5.75 -14.30 3.31
N GLU A 50 6.97 -14.60 3.77
CA GLU A 50 7.68 -13.86 4.80
C GLU A 50 8.72 -12.95 4.15
N PHE A 51 8.66 -11.66 4.46
CA PHE A 51 9.61 -10.65 4.00
C PHE A 51 9.95 -9.69 5.14
N GLU A 52 11.09 -9.02 5.03
CA GLU A 52 11.51 -8.01 6.00
C GLU A 52 10.98 -6.63 5.62
N THR A 53 10.58 -5.83 6.61
CA THR A 53 10.27 -4.42 6.45
C THR A 53 11.45 -3.58 6.92
N GLN A 54 11.91 -2.64 6.08
CA GLN A 54 12.97 -1.70 6.42
C GLN A 54 12.42 -0.28 6.45
N THR A 55 12.63 0.44 7.56
CA THR A 55 12.28 1.86 7.65
C THR A 55 13.22 2.68 6.77
N CYS A 56 12.67 3.66 6.08
CA CYS A 56 13.40 4.61 5.24
C CYS A 56 12.75 6.00 5.34
N ASP A 57 13.36 7.00 4.70
CA ASP A 57 12.76 8.33 4.56
C ASP A 57 11.45 8.25 3.75
N ALA A 58 10.59 9.25 3.93
CA ALA A 58 9.33 9.33 3.20
C ALA A 58 9.58 9.31 1.67
N PRO A 59 8.67 8.68 0.88
CA PRO A 59 8.83 8.53 -0.57
C PRO A 59 8.99 9.85 -1.34
#